data_AF-A0A5J5TR13-F1
#
_entry.id   AF-A0A5J5TR13-F1
#
_cell.length_a   1.000
_cell.length_b   1.000
_cell.length_c   1.000
_cell.angle_alpha   90.00
_cell.angle_beta   90.00
_cell.angle_gamma   90.00
#
_symmetry.space_group_name_H-M   'P 1'
#
loop_
_entity.id
_entity.type
_entity.pdbx_description
1 polymer ?
#
loop_
_entity_poly.entity_id
_entity_poly.type
_entity_poly.pdbx_seq_one_letter_code
_entity_poly.pdbx_strand_id
1 'polypeptide(L)'
;MDEDFDIPLVEDVNDDIDLPGDVPTLKVGEEKEIGKQGLKKKLVKEGEGWENPETGDEVEVHYTGTLLDGTKFDSSRDRGTPFKFALGQGQVIKGWDEGIKTMKKGENAIFTIPPELAYGESGSPPTIPPNATLQFDVELLSWTSVKDICKDGGLFKKILTGGEKWENPKDPDEVLVNYEAKLEDGTVVAKADGKEFTVMEGHFCPALAKAVKTMKKGEKVLLTVKPQYGFGEKGKPAGGAEGAVPPNATLQITLELVSWKTVSEVTDDKKVMKKILKEGEGYERPNEGAVVKVKLVGKLQDGTVFLKKGQDEGQELFEFRTDEEQVIDGLDKAVMTMKKGEVALLTIAPEYAFGSSESKQELASVPPNSTVYYEVEMVSFIKDKESWDMNTPEKIEAAGKKKEEGNVLFKSGKYARASKRYEKAVKYIDYDSSFSEEEKKQAKALKVACNLNNAACKLKLKDYKQAEELCTKVLEIESSNVKALYRRAQAYIHLADLDLAEFDVKKALEIDPDNREIKMEYKVLKEKMKEYNKKEAKFYGNMFAKMNKTAPKEPAPMTIDSKA
;
A
#
# COMPACT_ATOMS: atom_id res chain seq x y z
N MET A 1 -12.73 56.43 15.15
CA MET A 1 -14.06 56.43 14.52
C MET A 1 -14.47 54.99 14.45
N ASP A 2 -15.11 54.66 15.56
CA ASP A 2 -15.86 53.46 15.86
C ASP A 2 -16.96 53.29 14.81
N GLU A 3 -17.18 52.08 14.33
CA GLU A 3 -18.51 51.66 13.90
C GLU A 3 -18.81 50.28 14.47
N ASP A 4 -19.76 50.32 15.39
CA ASP A 4 -20.41 49.23 16.08
C ASP A 4 -21.15 48.29 15.12
N PHE A 5 -21.03 46.98 15.36
CA PHE A 5 -22.06 46.03 14.97
C PHE A 5 -22.42 45.17 16.18
N ASP A 6 -23.56 45.52 16.78
CA ASP A 6 -24.22 44.88 17.92
C ASP A 6 -24.67 43.46 17.57
N ILE A 7 -24.28 42.46 18.37
CA ILE A 7 -24.85 41.11 18.35
C ILE A 7 -25.25 40.78 19.81
N PRO A 8 -26.51 40.39 20.08
CA PRO A 8 -27.01 40.25 21.43
C PRO A 8 -26.44 39.03 22.18
N LEU A 9 -26.23 39.22 23.48
CA LEU A 9 -25.84 38.25 24.48
C LEU A 9 -26.76 37.02 24.47
N VAL A 10 -26.16 35.83 24.30
CA VAL A 10 -26.76 34.57 24.72
C VAL A 10 -25.94 34.08 25.90
N GLU A 11 -26.61 33.98 27.04
CA GLU A 11 -26.08 33.54 28.33
C GLU A 11 -25.56 32.09 28.27
N ASP A 12 -24.47 31.85 29.01
CA ASP A 12 -23.95 30.59 29.52
C ASP A 12 -24.08 29.34 28.64
N VAL A 13 -23.02 29.05 27.88
CA VAL A 13 -22.66 27.68 27.51
C VAL A 13 -21.30 27.40 28.12
N ASN A 14 -21.31 26.77 29.29
CA ASN A 14 -20.11 26.29 29.97
C ASN A 14 -19.32 25.34 29.08
N ASP A 15 -18.00 25.48 29.19
CA ASP A 15 -16.97 24.56 28.73
C ASP A 15 -17.35 23.09 28.98
N ASP A 16 -17.23 22.25 27.96
CA ASP A 16 -16.68 20.90 28.12
C ASP A 16 -16.17 20.38 26.77
N ILE A 17 -14.84 20.29 26.71
CA ILE A 17 -14.07 19.63 25.67
C ILE A 17 -14.28 18.12 25.84
N ASP A 18 -14.91 17.50 24.86
CA ASP A 18 -15.28 16.07 24.86
C ASP A 18 -14.02 15.19 24.71
N LEU A 19 -13.43 14.80 25.86
CA LEU A 19 -12.42 13.74 25.93
C LEU A 19 -13.12 12.37 25.93
N PRO A 20 -12.62 11.35 25.21
CA PRO A 20 -13.26 10.05 25.14
C PRO A 20 -12.99 9.29 26.44
N GLY A 21 -13.87 9.44 27.43
CA GLY A 21 -13.66 8.82 28.73
C GLY A 21 -14.72 9.11 29.78
N ASP A 22 -16.00 8.93 29.48
CA ASP A 22 -17.01 8.77 30.53
C ASP A 22 -18.21 7.93 30.07
N VAL A 23 -18.00 6.61 29.99
CA VAL A 23 -19.12 5.67 30.09
C VAL A 23 -19.35 5.46 31.58
N PRO A 24 -20.53 5.79 32.16
CA PRO A 24 -20.73 5.73 33.60
C PRO A 24 -20.50 4.30 34.11
N THR A 25 -19.39 4.10 34.81
CA THR A 25 -18.99 2.84 35.44
C THR A 25 -19.84 2.59 36.67
N LEU A 26 -20.50 1.43 36.73
CA LEU A 26 -21.33 0.99 37.86
C LEU A 26 -20.48 0.93 39.15
N LYS A 27 -20.93 1.57 40.24
CA LYS A 27 -20.20 1.54 41.53
C LYS A 27 -20.62 0.36 42.39
N VAL A 28 -19.77 -0.05 43.33
CA VAL A 28 -20.09 -1.13 44.27
C VAL A 28 -21.39 -0.82 45.02
N GLY A 29 -22.31 -1.78 45.01
CA GLY A 29 -23.64 -1.69 45.61
C GLY A 29 -24.73 -1.16 44.67
N GLU A 30 -24.38 -0.54 43.55
CA GLU A 30 -25.34 -0.07 42.55
C GLU A 30 -25.87 -1.22 41.70
N GLU A 31 -27.16 -1.13 41.34
CA GLU A 31 -27.84 -2.05 40.43
C GLU A 31 -28.26 -1.31 39.16
N LYS A 32 -28.05 -1.94 38.00
CA LYS A 32 -28.42 -1.41 36.70
C LYS A 32 -28.99 -2.51 35.82
N GLU A 33 -29.96 -2.15 34.99
CA GLU A 33 -30.49 -3.05 33.96
C GLU A 33 -29.49 -3.17 32.79
N ILE A 34 -29.25 -4.40 32.35
CA ILE A 34 -28.46 -4.76 31.18
C ILE A 34 -29.42 -5.19 30.08
N GLY A 35 -29.28 -4.59 28.89
CA GLY A 35 -30.15 -4.89 27.77
C GLY A 35 -31.54 -4.26 27.91
N LYS A 36 -32.56 -4.88 27.31
CA LYS A 36 -33.96 -4.40 27.29
C LYS A 36 -34.97 -5.41 27.83
N GLN A 37 -34.47 -6.52 28.37
CA GLN A 37 -35.27 -7.70 28.71
C GLN A 37 -35.29 -7.95 30.23
N GLY A 38 -35.03 -6.93 31.05
CA GLY A 38 -35.17 -7.04 32.51
C GLY A 38 -34.01 -7.69 33.26
N LEU A 39 -32.90 -8.03 32.59
CA LEU A 39 -31.69 -8.52 33.25
C LEU A 39 -31.09 -7.40 34.09
N LYS A 40 -30.90 -7.61 35.39
CA LYS A 40 -30.25 -6.61 36.26
C LYS A 40 -28.92 -7.12 36.76
N LYS A 41 -27.95 -6.22 36.87
CA LYS A 41 -26.64 -6.46 37.46
C LYS A 41 -26.42 -5.52 38.62
N LYS A 42 -26.11 -6.08 39.78
CA LYS A 42 -25.64 -5.36 40.95
C LYS A 42 -24.17 -5.64 41.17
N LEU A 43 -23.34 -4.61 41.19
CA LEU A 43 -21.91 -4.79 41.45
C LEU A 43 -21.66 -5.05 42.94
N VAL A 44 -20.92 -6.09 43.27
CA VAL A 44 -20.56 -6.46 44.65
C VAL A 44 -19.08 -6.20 44.92
N LYS A 45 -18.22 -6.48 43.94
CA LYS A 45 -16.77 -6.19 44.00
C LYS A 45 -16.29 -5.78 42.62
N GLU A 46 -15.51 -4.70 42.57
CA GLU A 46 -14.86 -4.25 41.33
C GLU A 46 -13.84 -5.27 40.83
N GLY A 47 -13.78 -5.42 39.51
CA GLY A 47 -12.73 -6.15 38.83
C GLY A 47 -11.58 -5.23 38.40
N GLU A 48 -10.48 -5.85 37.99
CA GLU A 48 -9.27 -5.20 37.51
C GLU A 48 -9.30 -5.00 35.99
N GLY A 49 -8.61 -3.97 35.51
CA GLY A 49 -8.47 -3.67 34.10
C GLY A 49 -9.69 -2.98 33.46
N TRP A 50 -9.62 -2.83 32.15
CA TRP A 50 -10.65 -2.20 31.33
C TRP A 50 -11.26 -3.15 30.29
N GLU A 51 -10.73 -4.38 30.18
CA GLU A 51 -11.19 -5.39 29.23
C GLU A 51 -12.36 -6.21 29.79
N ASN A 52 -13.19 -6.71 28.88
CA ASN A 52 -14.30 -7.62 29.13
C ASN A 52 -14.17 -8.84 28.20
N PRO A 53 -14.68 -10.02 28.58
CA PRO A 53 -14.67 -11.18 27.70
C PRO A 53 -15.60 -10.97 26.50
N GLU A 54 -15.16 -11.43 25.32
CA GLU A 54 -15.93 -11.34 24.07
C GLU A 54 -16.71 -12.65 23.79
N THR A 55 -17.70 -12.59 22.89
CA THR A 55 -18.38 -13.80 22.39
C THR A 55 -17.35 -14.78 21.80
N GLY A 56 -17.38 -16.02 22.26
CA GLY A 56 -16.45 -17.08 21.89
C GLY A 56 -15.38 -17.37 22.94
N ASP A 57 -15.09 -16.41 23.83
CA ASP A 57 -14.06 -16.58 24.86
C ASP A 57 -14.42 -17.69 25.85
N GLU A 58 -13.40 -18.41 26.30
CA GLU A 58 -13.56 -19.42 27.35
C GLU A 58 -13.44 -18.72 28.71
N VAL A 59 -14.56 -18.51 29.37
CA VAL A 59 -14.63 -17.83 30.68
C VAL A 59 -14.58 -18.85 31.82
N GLU A 60 -13.97 -18.46 32.93
CA GLU A 60 -13.90 -19.23 34.16
C GLU A 60 -14.53 -18.43 35.30
N VAL A 61 -15.59 -18.98 35.90
CA VAL A 61 -16.38 -18.28 36.93
C VAL A 61 -16.58 -19.13 38.18
N HIS A 62 -16.69 -18.46 39.32
CA HIS A 62 -17.39 -19.00 40.48
C HIS A 62 -18.80 -18.41 40.56
N TYR A 63 -19.74 -19.19 41.09
CA TYR A 63 -21.12 -18.75 41.21
C TYR A 63 -21.92 -19.49 42.28
N THR A 64 -23.00 -18.85 42.72
CA THR A 64 -24.09 -19.44 43.50
C THR A 64 -25.42 -18.95 42.94
N GLY A 65 -26.30 -19.88 42.57
CA GLY A 65 -27.65 -19.62 42.05
C GLY A 65 -28.72 -19.87 43.11
N THR A 66 -29.60 -18.90 43.31
CA THR A 66 -30.73 -18.94 44.25
C THR A 66 -32.04 -18.50 43.60
N LEU A 67 -33.16 -19.00 44.12
CA LEU A 67 -34.47 -18.41 43.87
C LEU A 67 -34.61 -17.10 44.66
N LEU A 68 -35.62 -16.28 44.34
CA LEU A 68 -35.87 -15.00 45.04
C LEU A 68 -36.20 -15.16 46.53
N ASP A 69 -36.67 -16.34 46.95
CA ASP A 69 -36.89 -16.67 48.37
C ASP A 69 -35.59 -17.05 49.11
N GLY A 70 -34.44 -17.04 48.42
CA GLY A 70 -33.13 -17.41 48.95
C GLY A 70 -32.80 -18.90 48.83
N THR A 71 -33.70 -19.73 48.31
CA THR A 71 -33.44 -21.17 48.13
C THR A 71 -32.33 -21.37 47.12
N LYS A 72 -31.17 -21.87 47.59
CA LYS A 72 -30.02 -22.22 46.75
C LYS A 72 -30.32 -23.50 45.97
N PHE A 73 -30.21 -23.43 44.64
CA PHE A 73 -30.40 -24.59 43.76
C PHE A 73 -29.08 -25.09 43.14
N ASP A 74 -28.06 -24.25 43.03
CA ASP A 74 -26.77 -24.65 42.46
C ASP A 74 -25.62 -23.73 42.95
N SER A 75 -24.41 -24.28 43.11
CA SER A 75 -23.22 -23.49 43.44
C SER A 75 -21.93 -24.21 43.04
N SER A 76 -21.06 -23.53 42.28
CA SER A 76 -19.71 -24.01 42.03
C SER A 76 -18.79 -23.84 43.23
N ARG A 77 -19.10 -22.90 44.13
CA ARG A 77 -18.33 -22.67 45.36
C ARG A 77 -18.47 -23.85 46.31
N ASP A 78 -19.68 -24.42 46.43
CA ASP A 78 -19.93 -25.64 47.23
C ASP A 78 -19.19 -26.86 46.67
N ARG A 79 -18.98 -26.91 45.35
CA ARG A 79 -18.20 -27.97 44.68
C ARG A 79 -16.69 -27.79 44.78
N GLY A 80 -16.22 -26.59 45.14
CA GLY A 80 -14.80 -26.26 45.22
C GLY A 80 -14.07 -26.14 43.88
N THR A 81 -14.77 -26.24 42.75
CA THR A 81 -14.18 -26.16 41.40
C THR A 81 -14.88 -25.09 40.57
N PRO A 82 -14.15 -24.15 39.94
CA PRO A 82 -14.72 -23.18 39.01
C PRO A 82 -15.45 -23.84 37.83
N PHE A 83 -16.36 -23.09 37.23
CA PHE A 83 -17.09 -23.52 36.04
C PHE A 83 -16.53 -22.80 34.79
N LYS A 84 -16.23 -23.58 33.74
CA LYS A 84 -15.69 -23.11 32.47
C LYS A 84 -16.67 -23.33 31.34
N PHE A 85 -16.88 -22.32 30.51
CA PHE A 85 -17.76 -22.41 29.33
C PHE A 85 -17.38 -21.37 28.26
N ALA A 86 -17.84 -21.58 27.03
CA ALA A 86 -17.66 -20.63 25.92
C ALA A 86 -18.79 -19.57 25.93
N LEU A 87 -18.41 -18.31 26.13
CA LEU A 87 -19.33 -17.19 26.29
C LEU A 87 -20.09 -16.89 24.98
N GLY A 88 -21.41 -16.71 25.05
CA GLY A 88 -22.23 -16.29 23.92
C GLY A 88 -22.49 -17.38 22.88
N GLN A 89 -22.20 -18.64 23.20
CA GLN A 89 -22.47 -19.80 22.34
C GLN A 89 -23.70 -20.62 22.78
N GLY A 90 -24.50 -20.12 23.74
CA GLY A 90 -25.69 -20.81 24.23
C GLY A 90 -25.41 -22.07 25.04
N GLN A 91 -24.19 -22.20 25.61
CA GLN A 91 -23.85 -23.27 26.55
C GLN A 91 -24.48 -23.05 27.94
N VAL A 92 -24.91 -21.82 28.21
CA VAL A 92 -25.54 -21.37 29.46
C VAL A 92 -26.83 -20.60 29.14
N ILE A 93 -27.59 -20.23 30.17
CA ILE A 93 -28.78 -19.40 30.01
C ILE A 93 -28.44 -18.03 29.40
N LYS A 94 -29.36 -17.45 28.63
CA LYS A 94 -29.13 -16.18 27.90
C LYS A 94 -28.71 -15.04 28.83
N GLY A 95 -29.26 -14.99 30.03
CA GLY A 95 -28.90 -13.99 31.03
C GLY A 95 -27.42 -14.06 31.47
N TRP A 96 -26.80 -15.23 31.43
CA TRP A 96 -25.36 -15.38 31.68
C TRP A 96 -24.53 -14.90 30.51
N ASP A 97 -24.89 -15.30 29.28
CA ASP A 97 -24.22 -14.84 28.07
C ASP A 97 -24.25 -13.30 27.95
N GLU A 98 -25.35 -12.68 28.37
CA GLU A 98 -25.48 -11.21 28.39
C GLU A 98 -24.87 -10.53 29.61
N GLY A 99 -24.88 -11.18 30.78
CA GLY A 99 -24.37 -10.59 32.02
C GLY A 99 -22.85 -10.63 32.10
N ILE A 100 -22.24 -11.79 31.82
CA ILE A 100 -20.81 -12.03 32.04
C ILE A 100 -19.94 -11.24 31.05
N LYS A 101 -20.44 -10.95 29.84
CA LYS A 101 -19.78 -10.04 28.87
C LYS A 101 -19.57 -8.61 29.40
N THR A 102 -20.26 -8.24 30.49
CA THR A 102 -20.13 -6.90 31.11
C THR A 102 -19.19 -6.89 32.29
N MET A 103 -18.65 -8.04 32.70
CA MET A 103 -17.81 -8.18 33.88
C MET A 103 -16.34 -7.98 33.55
N LYS A 104 -15.61 -7.39 34.49
CA LYS A 104 -14.14 -7.29 34.46
C LYS A 104 -13.50 -8.47 35.17
N LYS A 105 -12.20 -8.69 34.94
CA LYS A 105 -11.45 -9.77 35.62
C LYS A 105 -11.48 -9.57 37.14
N GLY A 106 -11.83 -10.60 37.91
CA GLY A 106 -11.94 -10.55 39.36
C GLY A 106 -13.19 -9.84 39.90
N GLU A 107 -14.07 -9.36 39.01
CA GLU A 107 -15.33 -8.72 39.39
C GLU A 107 -16.30 -9.75 40.01
N ASN A 108 -17.00 -9.34 41.07
CA ASN A 108 -18.14 -10.08 41.61
C ASN A 108 -19.42 -9.24 41.43
N ALA A 109 -20.45 -9.86 40.85
CA ALA A 109 -21.72 -9.22 40.61
C ALA A 109 -22.88 -10.18 40.85
N ILE A 110 -24.01 -9.61 41.29
CA ILE A 110 -25.28 -10.32 41.43
C ILE A 110 -26.13 -10.02 40.21
N PHE A 111 -26.52 -11.07 39.48
CA PHE A 111 -27.44 -10.98 38.36
C PHE A 111 -28.84 -11.41 38.77
N THR A 112 -29.83 -10.55 38.54
CA THR A 112 -31.26 -10.90 38.65
C THR A 112 -31.78 -11.16 37.24
N ILE A 113 -32.11 -12.41 36.95
CA ILE A 113 -32.37 -12.91 35.60
C ILE A 113 -33.85 -13.30 35.49
N PRO A 114 -34.64 -12.60 34.66
CA PRO A 114 -36.05 -12.94 34.44
C PRO A 114 -36.20 -14.27 33.67
N PRO A 115 -37.37 -14.92 33.76
CA PRO A 115 -37.57 -16.26 33.20
C PRO A 115 -37.30 -16.34 31.68
N GLU A 116 -37.57 -15.29 30.92
CA GLU A 116 -37.34 -15.21 29.47
C GLU A 116 -35.85 -15.32 29.08
N LEU A 117 -34.96 -14.95 30.01
CA LEU A 117 -33.51 -15.07 29.87
C LEU A 117 -32.92 -16.26 30.65
N ALA A 118 -33.78 -17.03 31.34
CA ALA A 118 -33.43 -18.21 32.11
C ALA A 118 -34.09 -19.48 31.51
N TYR A 119 -34.97 -20.16 32.24
CA TYR A 119 -35.59 -21.43 31.86
C TYR A 119 -37.07 -21.31 31.40
N GLY A 120 -37.61 -20.08 31.34
CA GLY A 120 -38.95 -19.80 30.82
C GLY A 120 -40.09 -20.54 31.53
N GLU A 121 -41.20 -20.75 30.80
CA GLU A 121 -42.41 -21.41 31.29
C GLU A 121 -42.20 -22.87 31.70
N SER A 122 -41.16 -23.53 31.18
CA SER A 122 -40.88 -24.93 31.50
C SER A 122 -40.13 -25.09 32.82
N GLY A 123 -39.36 -24.08 33.25
CA GLY A 123 -38.45 -24.20 34.38
C GLY A 123 -37.38 -25.28 34.14
N SER A 124 -36.80 -25.79 35.22
CA SER A 124 -35.91 -26.96 35.22
C SER A 124 -36.22 -27.83 36.44
N PRO A 125 -37.28 -28.67 36.35
CA PRO A 125 -37.71 -29.50 37.46
C PRO A 125 -36.64 -30.53 37.90
N PRO A 126 -36.58 -30.88 39.19
CA PRO A 126 -37.47 -30.47 40.28
C PRO A 126 -37.03 -29.16 40.98
N THR A 127 -35.88 -28.59 40.62
CA THR A 127 -35.22 -27.54 41.39
C THR A 127 -35.62 -26.12 41.00
N ILE A 128 -35.96 -25.89 39.73
CA ILE A 128 -36.33 -24.56 39.21
C ILE A 128 -37.78 -24.63 38.71
N PRO A 129 -38.71 -23.90 39.33
CA PRO A 129 -40.11 -23.92 38.91
C PRO A 129 -40.33 -23.17 37.58
N PRO A 130 -41.47 -23.42 36.90
CA PRO A 130 -41.96 -22.60 35.79
C PRO A 130 -41.92 -21.10 36.07
N ASN A 131 -41.49 -20.29 35.10
CA ASN A 131 -41.47 -18.83 35.16
C ASN A 131 -40.70 -18.24 36.36
N ALA A 132 -39.68 -18.95 36.85
CA ALA A 132 -38.86 -18.48 37.96
C ALA A 132 -37.88 -17.37 37.53
N THR A 133 -37.88 -16.26 38.27
CA THR A 133 -36.77 -15.30 38.28
C THR A 133 -35.64 -15.86 39.15
N LEU A 134 -34.42 -15.85 38.60
CA LEU A 134 -33.24 -16.39 39.27
C LEU A 134 -32.31 -15.28 39.72
N GLN A 135 -31.61 -15.52 40.83
CA GLN A 135 -30.54 -14.65 41.30
C GLN A 135 -29.22 -15.42 41.29
N PHE A 136 -28.18 -14.85 40.69
CA PHE A 136 -26.85 -15.44 40.62
C PHE A 136 -25.81 -14.49 41.16
N ASP A 137 -25.13 -14.87 42.24
CA ASP A 137 -23.84 -14.29 42.63
C ASP A 137 -22.77 -14.93 41.75
N VAL A 138 -22.10 -14.14 40.91
CA VAL A 138 -21.07 -14.60 39.96
C VAL A 138 -19.79 -13.83 40.18
N GLU A 139 -18.66 -14.53 40.22
CA GLU A 139 -17.31 -13.98 40.24
C GLU A 139 -16.58 -14.42 38.96
N LEU A 140 -16.16 -13.46 38.14
CA LEU A 140 -15.38 -13.74 36.93
C LEU A 140 -13.90 -13.88 37.30
N LEU A 141 -13.37 -15.11 37.31
CA LEU A 141 -12.00 -15.37 37.74
C LEU A 141 -10.99 -15.01 36.63
N SER A 142 -11.25 -15.52 35.42
CA SER A 142 -10.42 -15.25 34.24
C SER A 142 -11.17 -15.62 32.96
N TRP A 143 -10.59 -15.29 31.81
CA TRP A 143 -10.99 -15.86 30.53
C TRP A 143 -9.76 -16.08 29.65
N THR A 144 -9.90 -16.97 28.67
CA THR A 144 -8.94 -17.09 27.58
C THR A 144 -9.62 -16.66 26.28
N SER A 145 -9.02 -15.69 25.58
CA SER A 145 -9.62 -15.23 24.34
C SER A 145 -9.54 -16.28 23.24
N VAL A 146 -10.68 -16.62 22.64
CA VAL A 146 -10.81 -17.60 21.57
C VAL A 146 -11.46 -16.94 20.37
N LYS A 147 -10.68 -16.74 19.31
CA LYS A 147 -11.13 -16.02 18.11
C LYS A 147 -11.27 -16.99 16.94
N ASP A 148 -12.44 -17.01 16.32
CA ASP A 148 -12.60 -17.59 14.99
C ASP A 148 -12.01 -16.63 13.96
N ILE A 149 -10.80 -16.94 13.49
CA ILE A 149 -10.04 -16.07 12.58
C ILE A 149 -10.74 -15.95 11.23
N CYS A 150 -11.41 -17.01 10.78
CA CYS A 150 -12.03 -17.06 9.46
C CYS A 150 -13.53 -16.77 9.48
N LYS A 151 -14.15 -16.71 10.67
CA LYS A 151 -15.60 -16.47 10.88
C LYS A 151 -16.48 -17.51 10.18
N ASP A 152 -15.95 -18.71 9.99
CA ASP A 152 -16.59 -19.84 9.31
C ASP A 152 -16.59 -21.12 10.16
N GLY A 153 -16.16 -21.03 11.43
CA GLY A 153 -16.02 -22.14 12.36
C GLY A 153 -14.86 -23.09 12.03
N GLY A 154 -13.99 -22.74 11.08
CA GLY A 154 -12.92 -23.61 10.61
C GLY A 154 -11.57 -23.42 11.32
N LEU A 155 -11.30 -22.24 11.86
CA LEU A 155 -10.00 -21.93 12.48
C LEU A 155 -10.16 -21.07 13.73
N PHE A 156 -10.05 -21.71 14.89
CA PHE A 156 -10.08 -21.02 16.18
C PHE A 156 -8.68 -20.79 16.73
N LYS A 157 -8.42 -19.60 17.24
CA LYS A 157 -7.18 -19.19 17.90
C LYS A 157 -7.45 -18.87 19.36
N LYS A 158 -6.94 -19.73 20.24
CA LYS A 158 -6.93 -19.51 21.70
C LYS A 158 -5.59 -18.87 22.09
N ILE A 159 -5.62 -17.66 22.65
CA ILE A 159 -4.39 -16.95 23.03
C ILE A 159 -3.86 -17.51 24.35
N LEU A 160 -2.68 -18.13 24.34
CA LEU A 160 -2.03 -18.69 25.55
C LEU A 160 -1.13 -17.66 26.23
N THR A 161 -0.46 -16.83 25.43
CA THR A 161 0.42 -15.75 25.90
C THR A 161 0.28 -14.58 24.94
N GLY A 162 -0.03 -13.40 25.45
CA GLY A 162 -0.17 -12.19 24.65
C GLY A 162 1.16 -11.75 24.05
N GLY A 163 1.13 -11.25 22.82
CA GLY A 163 2.31 -10.66 22.19
C GLY A 163 2.47 -9.16 22.47
N GLU A 164 3.64 -8.66 22.15
CA GLU A 164 4.03 -7.26 22.24
C GLU A 164 3.62 -6.47 20.98
N LYS A 165 3.47 -5.16 21.14
CA LYS A 165 3.13 -4.20 20.07
C LYS A 165 1.76 -4.49 19.42
N TRP A 166 1.34 -3.61 18.51
CA TRP A 166 0.04 -3.72 17.83
C TRP A 166 0.15 -4.27 16.41
N GLU A 167 1.35 -4.40 15.86
CA GLU A 167 1.57 -4.79 14.46
C GLU A 167 1.45 -6.30 14.26
N ASN A 168 1.05 -6.68 13.05
CA ASN A 168 0.93 -8.06 12.62
C ASN A 168 1.66 -8.26 11.28
N PRO A 169 2.22 -9.46 11.03
CA PRO A 169 2.77 -9.83 9.72
C PRO A 169 1.77 -9.67 8.57
N LYS A 170 2.29 -9.26 7.41
CA LYS A 170 1.57 -9.14 6.14
C LYS A 170 2.00 -10.26 5.19
N ASP A 171 1.26 -10.42 4.09
CA ASP A 171 1.51 -11.47 3.09
C ASP A 171 2.97 -11.55 2.56
N PRO A 172 3.67 -10.44 2.26
CA PRO A 172 5.06 -10.53 1.80
C PRO A 172 6.07 -10.79 2.92
N ASP A 173 5.69 -10.62 4.20
CA ASP A 173 6.62 -10.69 5.32
C ASP A 173 7.15 -12.12 5.53
N GLU A 174 8.38 -12.22 6.02
CA GLU A 174 8.99 -13.49 6.40
C GLU A 174 8.90 -13.65 7.92
N VAL A 175 8.08 -14.61 8.36
CA VAL A 175 7.86 -14.89 9.79
C VAL A 175 8.83 -15.95 10.30
N LEU A 176 9.24 -15.81 11.56
CA LEU A 176 9.96 -16.79 12.34
C LEU A 176 9.01 -17.36 13.40
N VAL A 177 8.73 -18.66 13.33
CA VAL A 177 7.77 -19.31 14.22
C VAL A 177 8.33 -20.55 14.90
N ASN A 178 7.80 -20.86 16.08
CA ASN A 178 7.89 -22.19 16.69
C ASN A 178 6.50 -22.83 16.65
N TYR A 179 6.40 -24.10 16.29
CA TYR A 179 5.11 -24.78 16.35
C TYR A 179 5.20 -26.26 16.67
N GLU A 180 4.12 -26.78 17.25
CA GLU A 180 3.90 -28.21 17.49
C GLU A 180 2.45 -28.54 17.14
N ALA A 181 2.27 -29.35 16.10
CA ALA A 181 0.97 -29.79 15.59
C ALA A 181 0.66 -31.20 16.07
N LYS A 182 -0.53 -31.38 16.66
CA LYS A 182 -1.04 -32.64 17.20
C LYS A 182 -2.41 -33.00 16.61
N LEU A 183 -2.69 -34.30 16.54
CA LEU A 183 -4.05 -34.82 16.36
C LEU A 183 -4.84 -34.69 17.67
N GLU A 184 -6.16 -34.91 17.60
CA GLU A 184 -7.05 -34.89 18.77
C GLU A 184 -6.68 -35.96 19.82
N ASP A 185 -6.06 -37.07 19.41
CA ASP A 185 -5.56 -38.11 20.30
C ASP A 185 -4.20 -37.77 20.97
N GLY A 186 -3.64 -36.60 20.67
CA GLY A 186 -2.37 -36.12 21.19
C GLY A 186 -1.14 -36.51 20.36
N THR A 187 -1.29 -37.31 19.30
CA THR A 187 -0.18 -37.70 18.41
C THR A 187 0.43 -36.48 17.75
N VAL A 188 1.74 -36.26 17.95
CA VAL A 188 2.47 -35.17 17.29
C VAL A 188 2.73 -35.54 15.83
N VAL A 189 2.28 -34.69 14.92
CA VAL A 189 2.42 -34.89 13.47
C VAL A 189 3.43 -33.94 12.82
N ALA A 190 3.74 -32.82 13.45
CA ALA A 190 4.84 -31.95 13.03
C ALA A 190 5.30 -31.06 14.18
N LYS A 191 6.59 -30.73 14.18
CA LYS A 191 7.18 -29.79 15.12
C LYS A 191 8.35 -29.06 14.46
N ALA A 192 8.47 -27.76 14.72
CA ALA A 192 9.63 -26.99 14.32
C ALA A 192 9.92 -25.88 15.34
N ASP A 193 11.21 -25.67 15.61
CA ASP A 193 11.72 -24.57 16.42
C ASP A 193 12.54 -23.65 15.49
N GLY A 194 12.16 -22.38 15.39
CA GLY A 194 12.82 -21.38 14.56
C GLY A 194 12.57 -21.52 13.06
N LYS A 195 11.37 -21.91 12.64
CA LYS A 195 11.04 -22.05 11.22
C LYS A 195 10.76 -20.68 10.57
N GLU A 196 11.51 -20.35 9.53
CA GLU A 196 11.23 -19.20 8.66
C GLU A 196 10.38 -19.60 7.45
N PHE A 197 9.39 -18.78 7.11
CA PHE A 197 8.61 -18.87 5.86
C PHE A 197 7.96 -17.53 5.47
N THR A 198 7.71 -17.32 4.17
CA THR A 198 6.96 -16.17 3.66
C THR A 198 5.46 -16.38 3.89
N VAL A 199 4.77 -15.41 4.49
CA VAL A 199 3.35 -15.56 4.88
C VAL A 199 2.47 -15.98 3.70
N MET A 200 2.66 -15.39 2.51
CA MET A 200 1.87 -15.72 1.32
C MET A 200 2.12 -17.13 0.76
N GLU A 201 3.33 -17.67 0.93
CA GLU A 201 3.66 -19.04 0.50
C GLU A 201 3.11 -20.06 1.51
N GLY A 202 3.02 -19.64 2.77
CA GLY A 202 2.59 -20.48 3.88
C GLY A 202 3.60 -21.55 4.24
N HIS A 203 3.27 -22.33 5.27
CA HIS A 203 4.09 -23.46 5.71
C HIS A 203 3.18 -24.48 6.38
N PHE A 204 3.51 -25.77 6.21
CA PHE A 204 2.80 -26.94 6.76
C PHE A 204 1.32 -27.08 6.35
N CYS A 205 0.45 -26.15 6.74
CA CYS A 205 -0.96 -26.10 6.37
C CYS A 205 -1.48 -24.65 6.27
N PRO A 206 -2.58 -24.39 5.54
CA PRO A 206 -3.14 -23.04 5.37
C PRO A 206 -3.41 -22.27 6.68
N ALA A 207 -3.68 -22.97 7.78
CA ALA A 207 -3.95 -22.37 9.07
C ALA A 207 -2.78 -21.52 9.62
N LEU A 208 -1.52 -21.92 9.39
CA LEU A 208 -0.36 -21.20 9.94
C LEU A 208 -0.26 -19.79 9.35
N ALA A 209 -0.33 -19.67 8.02
CA ALA A 209 -0.30 -18.38 7.32
C ALA A 209 -1.45 -17.46 7.76
N LYS A 210 -2.66 -18.01 7.90
CA LYS A 210 -3.84 -17.26 8.38
C LYS A 210 -3.69 -16.82 9.84
N ALA A 211 -3.15 -17.68 10.70
CA ALA A 211 -2.97 -17.39 12.10
C ALA A 211 -1.94 -16.28 12.33
N VAL A 212 -0.75 -16.37 11.72
CA VAL A 212 0.33 -15.39 11.95
C VAL A 212 -0.07 -13.97 11.57
N LYS A 213 -0.93 -13.78 10.57
CA LYS A 213 -1.49 -12.45 10.19
C LYS A 213 -2.35 -11.80 11.28
N THR A 214 -2.76 -12.55 12.29
CA THR A 214 -3.52 -12.06 13.45
C THR A 214 -2.71 -12.05 14.73
N MET A 215 -1.46 -12.51 14.68
CA MET A 215 -0.60 -12.67 15.85
C MET A 215 0.34 -11.49 16.00
N LYS A 216 0.60 -11.12 17.25
CA LYS A 216 1.58 -10.11 17.65
C LYS A 216 2.95 -10.75 17.89
N LYS A 217 4.00 -9.94 17.91
CA LYS A 217 5.36 -10.43 18.19
C LYS A 217 5.42 -11.08 19.57
N GLY A 218 5.93 -12.30 19.67
CA GLY A 218 5.97 -13.10 20.90
C GLY A 218 4.64 -13.74 21.30
N GLU A 219 3.55 -13.56 20.54
CA GLU A 219 2.26 -14.17 20.86
C GLU A 219 2.36 -15.70 20.71
N LYS A 220 1.86 -16.42 21.72
CA LYS A 220 1.75 -17.88 21.71
C LYS A 220 0.30 -18.28 21.79
N VAL A 221 -0.13 -19.15 20.88
CA VAL A 221 -1.53 -19.54 20.72
C VAL A 221 -1.68 -21.05 20.56
N LEU A 222 -2.88 -21.54 20.88
CA LEU A 222 -3.36 -22.86 20.50
C LEU A 222 -4.40 -22.69 19.40
N LEU A 223 -4.12 -23.25 18.22
CA LEU A 223 -5.03 -23.28 17.09
C LEU A 223 -5.82 -24.59 17.10
N THR A 224 -7.14 -24.50 17.04
CA THR A 224 -8.00 -25.62 16.64
C THR A 224 -8.33 -25.48 15.16
N VAL A 225 -7.78 -26.38 14.35
CA VAL A 225 -7.78 -26.31 12.89
C VAL A 225 -8.68 -27.40 12.32
N LYS A 226 -9.82 -27.02 11.76
CA LYS A 226 -10.70 -27.96 11.02
C LYS A 226 -10.07 -28.38 9.69
N PRO A 227 -10.53 -29.51 9.10
CA PRO A 227 -9.89 -30.09 7.92
C PRO A 227 -9.68 -29.12 6.76
N GLN A 228 -10.61 -28.19 6.51
CA GLN A 228 -10.52 -27.21 5.42
C GLN A 228 -9.31 -26.26 5.51
N TYR A 229 -8.75 -26.05 6.71
CA TYR A 229 -7.53 -25.26 6.93
C TYR A 229 -6.32 -26.11 7.33
N GLY A 230 -6.52 -27.43 7.47
CA GLY A 230 -5.48 -28.45 7.64
C GLY A 230 -5.19 -29.15 6.31
N PHE A 231 -5.53 -30.43 6.23
CA PHE A 231 -5.23 -31.30 5.08
C PHE A 231 -6.48 -31.87 4.37
N GLY A 232 -7.67 -31.40 4.75
CA GLY A 232 -8.94 -31.73 4.10
C GLY A 232 -9.26 -33.23 4.03
N GLU A 233 -10.06 -33.61 3.04
CA GLU A 233 -10.50 -34.98 2.80
C GLU A 233 -9.36 -35.93 2.42
N LYS A 234 -8.24 -35.42 1.93
CA LYS A 234 -7.10 -36.25 1.51
C LYS A 234 -6.19 -36.61 2.66
N GLY A 235 -6.18 -35.80 3.73
CA GLY A 235 -5.17 -35.91 4.77
C GLY A 235 -3.76 -35.65 4.20
N LYS A 236 -2.76 -36.12 4.93
CA LYS A 236 -1.35 -36.02 4.53
C LYS A 236 -0.61 -37.31 4.87
N PRO A 237 0.11 -37.95 3.93
CA PRO A 237 0.96 -39.09 4.26
C PRO A 237 2.16 -38.64 5.10
N ALA A 238 2.74 -39.58 5.85
CA ALA A 238 4.00 -39.34 6.55
C ALA A 238 5.12 -39.02 5.53
N GLY A 239 6.02 -38.10 5.88
CA GLY A 239 7.09 -37.67 5.00
C GLY A 239 8.17 -36.91 5.75
N GLY A 240 9.43 -37.32 5.59
CA GLY A 240 10.55 -36.74 6.31
C GLY A 240 10.37 -36.85 7.83
N ALA A 241 10.44 -35.71 8.53
CA ALA A 241 10.23 -35.62 9.98
C ALA A 241 8.75 -35.44 10.38
N GLU A 242 7.83 -35.38 9.41
CA GLU A 242 6.41 -35.15 9.67
C GLU A 242 5.61 -36.46 9.62
N GLY A 243 4.75 -36.65 10.62
CA GLY A 243 3.82 -37.76 10.72
C GLY A 243 2.66 -37.68 9.72
N ALA A 244 1.93 -38.79 9.60
CA ALA A 244 0.72 -38.85 8.80
C ALA A 244 -0.43 -38.11 9.49
N VAL A 245 -1.23 -37.39 8.71
CA VAL A 245 -2.50 -36.79 9.15
C VAL A 245 -3.65 -37.51 8.44
N PRO A 246 -4.59 -38.13 9.17
CA PRO A 246 -5.73 -38.79 8.57
C PRO A 246 -6.61 -37.83 7.73
N PRO A 247 -7.31 -38.36 6.71
CA PRO A 247 -8.45 -37.68 6.08
C PRO A 247 -9.39 -37.04 7.09
N ASN A 248 -9.79 -35.79 6.86
CA ASN A 248 -10.75 -35.06 7.69
C ASN A 248 -10.36 -34.90 9.17
N ALA A 249 -9.07 -35.01 9.51
CA ALA A 249 -8.62 -34.78 10.87
C ALA A 249 -8.64 -33.29 11.26
N THR A 250 -9.07 -33.00 12.48
CA THR A 250 -8.83 -31.72 13.16
C THR A 250 -7.41 -31.73 13.75
N LEU A 251 -6.72 -30.59 13.69
CA LEU A 251 -5.41 -30.42 14.33
C LEU A 251 -5.49 -29.46 15.52
N GLN A 252 -4.70 -29.74 16.54
CA GLN A 252 -4.37 -28.84 17.63
C GLN A 252 -2.93 -28.37 17.44
N ILE A 253 -2.74 -27.10 17.09
CA ILE A 253 -1.40 -26.55 16.81
C ILE A 253 -1.04 -25.50 17.84
N THR A 254 -0.03 -25.79 18.66
CA THR A 254 0.61 -24.73 19.45
C THR A 254 1.53 -23.95 18.53
N LEU A 255 1.33 -22.64 18.41
CA LEU A 255 2.08 -21.76 17.52
C LEU A 255 2.58 -20.54 18.29
N GLU A 256 3.85 -20.20 18.12
CA GLU A 256 4.48 -18.99 18.65
C GLU A 256 5.04 -18.17 17.50
N LEU A 257 4.65 -16.90 17.41
CA LEU A 257 5.23 -15.95 16.46
C LEU A 257 6.42 -15.25 17.12
N VAL A 258 7.64 -15.74 16.88
CA VAL A 258 8.85 -15.21 17.52
C VAL A 258 9.17 -13.80 17.04
N SER A 259 9.20 -13.62 15.71
CA SER A 259 9.45 -12.34 15.05
C SER A 259 9.10 -12.42 13.57
N TRP A 260 9.19 -11.31 12.84
CA TRP A 260 9.16 -11.32 11.38
C TRP A 260 10.09 -10.24 10.82
N LYS A 261 10.49 -10.41 9.57
CA LYS A 261 11.18 -9.41 8.77
C LYS A 261 10.18 -8.79 7.81
N THR A 262 9.99 -7.48 7.91
CA THR A 262 9.06 -6.74 7.06
C THR A 262 9.57 -6.75 5.62
N VAL A 263 8.71 -7.14 4.68
CA VAL A 263 9.00 -7.10 3.25
C VAL A 263 8.02 -6.16 2.57
N SER A 264 8.53 -5.17 1.85
CA SER A 264 7.75 -4.18 1.12
C SER A 264 7.99 -4.29 -0.39
N GLU A 265 6.90 -4.24 -1.14
CA GLU A 265 6.91 -4.04 -2.60
C GLU A 265 7.32 -2.59 -2.88
N VAL A 266 8.49 -2.37 -3.49
CA VAL A 266 9.00 -1.03 -3.83
C VAL A 266 8.37 -0.53 -5.13
N THR A 267 8.05 -1.45 -6.04
CA THR A 267 7.37 -1.18 -7.31
C THR A 267 6.03 -1.89 -7.35
N ASP A 268 5.03 -1.29 -8.03
CA ASP A 268 3.67 -1.83 -8.14
C ASP A 268 3.63 -3.20 -8.85
N ASP A 269 4.60 -3.47 -9.73
CA ASP A 269 4.75 -4.73 -10.45
C ASP A 269 5.51 -5.81 -9.67
N LYS A 270 5.88 -5.52 -8.41
CA LYS A 270 6.57 -6.43 -7.48
C LYS A 270 7.94 -6.91 -7.95
N LYS A 271 8.53 -6.22 -8.94
CA LYS A 271 9.85 -6.56 -9.47
C LYS A 271 11.00 -6.00 -8.64
N VAL A 272 10.72 -5.08 -7.73
CA VAL A 272 11.66 -4.59 -6.72
C VAL A 272 11.07 -4.84 -5.35
N MET A 273 11.69 -5.76 -4.61
CA MET A 273 11.27 -6.14 -3.26
C MET A 273 12.33 -5.68 -2.26
N LYS A 274 11.91 -5.10 -1.14
CA LYS A 274 12.79 -4.70 -0.04
C LYS A 274 12.42 -5.46 1.23
N LYS A 275 13.38 -6.21 1.78
CA LYS A 275 13.26 -6.91 3.05
C LYS A 275 14.09 -6.19 4.11
N ILE A 276 13.45 -5.69 5.16
CA ILE A 276 14.12 -4.98 6.25
C ILE A 276 14.83 -6.01 7.13
N LEU A 277 16.16 -5.87 7.24
CA LEU A 277 17.02 -6.68 8.12
C LEU A 277 17.24 -5.99 9.48
N LYS A 278 17.32 -4.66 9.46
CA LYS A 278 17.38 -3.81 10.65
C LYS A 278 16.52 -2.57 10.41
N GLU A 279 15.61 -2.30 11.35
CA GLU A 279 14.78 -1.09 11.32
C GLU A 279 15.63 0.17 11.40
N GLY A 280 15.27 1.17 10.60
CA GLY A 280 15.85 2.51 10.69
C GLY A 280 15.14 3.39 11.70
N GLU A 281 15.77 4.50 12.03
CA GLU A 281 15.31 5.50 12.98
C GLU A 281 14.55 6.63 12.27
N GLY A 282 13.60 7.24 13.00
CA GLY A 282 12.80 8.34 12.51
C GLY A 282 11.71 7.95 11.49
N TYR A 283 11.07 8.98 10.96
CA TYR A 283 9.97 8.86 9.99
C TYR A 283 10.35 9.34 8.59
N GLU A 284 11.43 10.11 8.48
CA GLU A 284 11.85 10.71 7.22
C GLU A 284 12.50 9.69 6.28
N ARG A 285 12.37 9.98 4.99
CA ARG A 285 12.96 9.22 3.89
C ARG A 285 13.53 10.18 2.84
N PRO A 286 14.54 9.76 2.04
CA PRO A 286 15.03 10.55 0.92
C PRO A 286 13.90 10.85 -0.09
N ASN A 287 13.85 12.08 -0.61
CA ASN A 287 12.99 12.45 -1.73
C ASN A 287 13.77 12.49 -3.06
N GLU A 288 13.10 12.76 -4.17
CA GLU A 288 13.73 12.87 -5.50
C GLU A 288 14.78 13.98 -5.56
N GLY A 289 16.04 13.62 -5.82
CA GLY A 289 17.18 14.54 -5.83
C GLY A 289 17.89 14.65 -4.48
N ALA A 290 17.49 13.89 -3.47
CA ALA A 290 18.21 13.80 -2.21
C ALA A 290 19.61 13.24 -2.42
N VAL A 291 20.56 13.72 -1.62
CA VAL A 291 21.90 13.14 -1.54
C VAL A 291 21.87 12.05 -0.47
N VAL A 292 22.18 10.83 -0.85
CA VAL A 292 22.16 9.66 0.04
C VAL A 292 23.57 9.11 0.23
N LYS A 293 23.88 8.68 1.45
CA LYS A 293 25.14 8.00 1.81
C LYS A 293 24.81 6.61 2.31
N VAL A 294 25.30 5.61 1.61
CA VAL A 294 24.99 4.20 1.88
C VAL A 294 26.26 3.34 1.94
N LYS A 295 26.15 2.21 2.61
CA LYS A 295 27.05 1.06 2.38
C LYS A 295 26.26 0.03 1.59
N LEU A 296 26.86 -0.56 0.55
CA LEU A 296 26.14 -1.51 -0.30
C LEU A 296 27.01 -2.68 -0.76
N VAL A 297 26.39 -3.85 -0.86
CA VAL A 297 26.96 -5.07 -1.42
C VAL A 297 25.98 -5.66 -2.43
N GLY A 298 26.39 -5.70 -3.70
CA GLY A 298 25.63 -6.33 -4.79
C GLY A 298 26.09 -7.77 -5.01
N LYS A 299 25.13 -8.70 -5.04
CA LYS A 299 25.34 -10.14 -5.20
C LYS A 299 24.43 -10.73 -6.29
N LEU A 300 24.93 -11.74 -7.00
CA LEU A 300 24.12 -12.61 -7.84
C LEU A 300 23.38 -13.66 -6.99
N GLN A 301 22.44 -14.37 -7.60
CA GLN A 301 21.65 -15.42 -6.95
C GLN A 301 22.51 -16.56 -6.37
N ASP A 302 23.66 -16.86 -6.98
CA ASP A 302 24.62 -17.86 -6.51
C ASP A 302 25.52 -17.36 -5.36
N GLY A 303 25.34 -16.11 -4.93
CA GLY A 303 26.12 -15.46 -3.88
C GLY A 303 27.36 -14.71 -4.36
N THR A 304 27.68 -14.75 -5.66
CA THR A 304 28.83 -14.04 -6.23
C THR A 304 28.69 -12.54 -6.02
N VAL A 305 29.63 -11.93 -5.29
CA VAL A 305 29.67 -10.48 -5.05
C VAL A 305 30.24 -9.78 -6.28
N PHE A 306 29.46 -8.89 -6.90
CA PHE A 306 29.88 -8.13 -8.08
C PHE A 306 30.19 -6.66 -7.78
N LEU A 307 29.72 -6.14 -6.64
CA LEU A 307 29.90 -4.75 -6.22
C LEU A 307 29.97 -4.66 -4.70
N LYS A 308 30.92 -3.88 -4.19
CA LYS A 308 31.04 -3.53 -2.76
C LYS A 308 31.43 -2.05 -2.66
N LYS A 309 30.63 -1.23 -1.98
CA LYS A 309 30.95 0.20 -1.78
C LYS A 309 30.69 0.63 -0.34
N GLY A 310 31.61 1.43 0.21
CA GLY A 310 31.47 2.06 1.54
C GLY A 310 31.54 1.11 2.73
N GLN A 311 32.03 -0.12 2.54
CA GLN A 311 32.09 -1.14 3.60
C GLN A 311 33.47 -1.27 4.27
N ASP A 312 34.54 -0.81 3.63
CA ASP A 312 35.88 -0.98 4.16
C ASP A 312 36.21 0.14 5.15
N GLU A 313 36.83 -0.21 6.28
CA GLU A 313 37.22 0.76 7.31
C GLU A 313 38.17 1.82 6.71
N GLY A 314 37.78 3.10 6.82
CA GLY A 314 38.54 4.23 6.27
C GLY A 314 38.17 4.61 4.82
N GLN A 315 37.28 3.88 4.14
CA GLN A 315 36.75 4.28 2.84
C GLN A 315 35.58 5.27 3.01
N GLU A 316 35.49 6.25 2.11
CA GLU A 316 34.32 7.14 2.06
C GLU A 316 33.05 6.35 1.76
N LEU A 317 31.95 6.75 2.40
CA LEU A 317 30.62 6.19 2.14
C LEU A 317 30.25 6.40 0.67
N PHE A 318 29.50 5.46 0.10
CA PHE A 318 29.01 5.62 -1.26
C PHE A 318 27.94 6.70 -1.28
N GLU A 319 28.26 7.84 -1.87
CA GLU A 319 27.36 8.96 -2.04
C GLU A 319 26.80 8.98 -3.47
N PHE A 320 25.48 9.08 -3.58
CA PHE A 320 24.83 9.35 -4.86
C PHE A 320 23.59 10.21 -4.67
N ARG A 321 23.05 10.75 -5.76
CA ARG A 321 21.84 11.55 -5.77
C ARG A 321 20.68 10.76 -6.36
N THR A 322 19.55 10.70 -5.64
CA THR A 322 18.36 9.95 -6.05
C THR A 322 17.67 10.58 -7.27
N ASP A 323 17.02 9.78 -8.10
CA ASP A 323 16.43 10.18 -9.40
C ASP A 323 17.45 10.88 -10.34
N GLU A 324 18.73 10.47 -10.23
CA GLU A 324 19.78 10.93 -11.13
C GLU A 324 20.43 9.82 -11.97
N GLU A 325 19.89 8.60 -11.90
CA GLU A 325 20.39 7.42 -12.63
C GLU A 325 21.90 7.25 -12.44
N GLN A 326 22.39 7.50 -11.23
CA GLN A 326 23.76 7.24 -10.81
C GLN A 326 23.95 5.77 -10.40
N VAL A 327 22.83 5.10 -10.13
CA VAL A 327 22.72 3.67 -9.83
C VAL A 327 21.61 3.05 -10.68
N ILE A 328 21.46 1.72 -10.63
CA ILE A 328 20.34 1.01 -11.25
C ILE A 328 18.99 1.48 -10.68
N ASP A 329 17.96 1.52 -11.52
CA ASP A 329 16.65 2.11 -11.18
C ASP A 329 16.02 1.48 -9.93
N GLY A 330 16.13 0.16 -9.78
CA GLY A 330 15.62 -0.56 -8.61
C GLY A 330 16.31 -0.17 -7.30
N LEU A 331 17.63 0.10 -7.35
CA LEU A 331 18.38 0.54 -6.17
C LEU A 331 18.00 1.98 -5.80
N ASP A 332 17.87 2.87 -6.79
CA ASP A 332 17.46 4.26 -6.60
C ASP A 332 16.06 4.33 -5.93
N LYS A 333 15.08 3.62 -6.52
CA LYS A 333 13.72 3.50 -5.98
C LYS A 333 13.69 2.92 -4.58
N ALA A 334 14.42 1.83 -4.34
CA ALA A 334 14.42 1.18 -3.03
C ALA A 334 15.00 2.08 -1.95
N VAL A 335 16.10 2.78 -2.23
CA VAL A 335 16.76 3.69 -1.29
C VAL A 335 15.85 4.84 -0.85
N MET A 336 15.01 5.37 -1.74
CA MET A 336 14.00 6.38 -1.38
C MET A 336 12.92 5.86 -0.40
N THR A 337 12.79 4.55 -0.22
CA THR A 337 11.86 3.97 0.78
C THR A 337 12.53 3.70 2.13
N MET A 338 13.85 3.86 2.24
CA MET A 338 14.62 3.51 3.44
C MET A 338 14.68 4.66 4.44
N LYS A 339 14.69 4.32 5.72
CA LYS A 339 14.95 5.24 6.84
C LYS A 339 16.43 5.31 7.16
N LYS A 340 16.85 6.37 7.88
CA LYS A 340 18.22 6.50 8.39
C LYS A 340 18.54 5.33 9.33
N GLY A 341 19.69 4.69 9.15
CA GLY A 341 20.12 3.51 9.92
C GLY A 341 19.49 2.18 9.50
N GLU A 342 18.56 2.17 8.54
CA GLU A 342 17.92 0.96 8.03
C GLU A 342 18.92 0.09 7.28
N VAL A 343 18.91 -1.22 7.55
CA VAL A 343 19.63 -2.22 6.75
C VAL A 343 18.59 -3.08 6.06
N ALA A 344 18.67 -3.20 4.74
CA ALA A 344 17.71 -3.95 3.95
C ALA A 344 18.39 -4.83 2.90
N LEU A 345 17.76 -5.96 2.61
CA LEU A 345 18.05 -6.80 1.46
C LEU A 345 17.05 -6.48 0.34
N LEU A 346 17.57 -6.04 -0.79
CA LEU A 346 16.80 -5.73 -1.99
C LEU A 346 16.89 -6.91 -2.95
N THR A 347 15.77 -7.30 -3.54
CA THR A 347 15.71 -8.22 -4.69
C THR A 347 15.20 -7.44 -5.89
N ILE A 348 16.03 -7.30 -6.92
CA ILE A 348 15.79 -6.42 -8.06
C ILE A 348 15.78 -7.25 -9.34
N ALA A 349 14.62 -7.35 -9.99
CA ALA A 349 14.47 -8.03 -11.27
C ALA A 349 15.24 -7.30 -12.39
N PRO A 350 15.55 -7.99 -13.50
CA PRO A 350 16.43 -7.44 -14.53
C PRO A 350 15.99 -6.11 -15.14
N GLU A 351 14.68 -5.88 -15.25
CA GLU A 351 14.09 -4.66 -15.81
C GLU A 351 14.42 -3.41 -15.00
N TYR A 352 14.68 -3.58 -13.70
CA TYR A 352 15.08 -2.52 -12.77
C TYR A 352 16.58 -2.59 -12.42
N ALA A 353 17.31 -3.55 -12.99
CA ALA A 353 18.74 -3.77 -12.77
C ALA A 353 19.55 -3.49 -14.05
N PHE A 354 20.18 -4.51 -14.64
CA PHE A 354 21.07 -4.39 -15.80
C PHE A 354 20.42 -4.79 -17.14
N GLY A 355 19.15 -5.19 -17.12
CA GLY A 355 18.39 -5.52 -18.32
C GLY A 355 18.97 -6.69 -19.11
N SER A 356 18.82 -6.63 -20.44
CA SER A 356 19.19 -7.71 -21.37
C SER A 356 20.65 -7.68 -21.84
N SER A 357 21.51 -6.89 -21.20
CA SER A 357 22.92 -6.76 -21.57
C SER A 357 23.82 -7.19 -20.42
N GLU A 358 24.98 -7.77 -20.75
CA GLU A 358 26.00 -8.05 -19.75
C GLU A 358 26.54 -6.73 -19.19
N SER A 359 26.75 -6.67 -17.88
CA SER A 359 27.27 -5.50 -17.20
C SER A 359 28.54 -5.84 -16.44
N LYS A 360 29.67 -5.25 -16.84
CA LYS A 360 30.94 -5.40 -16.12
C LYS A 360 30.91 -4.53 -14.86
N GLN A 361 30.89 -5.15 -13.69
CA GLN A 361 30.99 -4.48 -12.41
C GLN A 361 32.42 -4.61 -11.86
N GLU A 362 32.70 -3.90 -10.76
CA GLU A 362 34.05 -3.80 -10.20
C GLU A 362 34.67 -5.15 -9.83
N LEU A 363 33.86 -6.08 -9.32
CA LEU A 363 34.34 -7.38 -8.81
C LEU A 363 33.99 -8.55 -9.73
N ALA A 364 32.91 -8.47 -10.48
CA ALA A 364 32.47 -9.52 -11.40
C ALA A 364 31.57 -8.97 -12.52
N SER A 365 31.38 -9.74 -13.60
CA SER A 365 30.36 -9.45 -14.61
C SER A 365 28.99 -9.93 -14.14
N VAL A 366 27.97 -9.12 -14.38
CA VAL A 366 26.57 -9.49 -14.20
C VAL A 366 26.01 -9.95 -15.56
N PRO A 367 25.56 -11.21 -15.68
CA PRO A 367 24.99 -11.71 -16.94
C PRO A 367 23.70 -10.98 -17.35
N PRO A 368 23.35 -10.99 -18.66
CA PRO A 368 22.05 -10.52 -19.13
C PRO A 368 20.88 -11.15 -18.39
N ASN A 369 19.82 -10.37 -18.16
CA ASN A 369 18.57 -10.81 -17.54
C ASN A 369 18.74 -11.41 -16.13
N SER A 370 19.76 -10.97 -15.39
CA SER A 370 19.99 -11.43 -14.00
C SER A 370 19.17 -10.63 -12.99
N THR A 371 18.45 -11.34 -12.12
CA THR A 371 17.96 -10.78 -10.86
C THR A 371 19.15 -10.59 -9.93
N VAL A 372 19.26 -9.42 -9.32
CA VAL A 372 20.38 -9.05 -8.44
C VAL A 372 19.88 -8.76 -7.03
N TYR A 373 20.76 -9.02 -6.07
CA TYR A 373 20.50 -8.84 -4.65
C TYR A 373 21.41 -7.75 -4.10
N TYR A 374 20.86 -6.78 -3.38
CA TYR A 374 21.64 -5.74 -2.73
C TYR A 374 21.40 -5.74 -1.23
N GLU A 375 22.45 -5.88 -0.45
CA GLU A 375 22.42 -5.55 0.97
C GLU A 375 22.82 -4.09 1.11
N VAL A 376 21.92 -3.25 1.63
CA VAL A 376 22.11 -1.80 1.71
C VAL A 376 21.92 -1.33 3.16
N GLU A 377 22.88 -0.57 3.66
CA GLU A 377 22.79 0.19 4.90
C GLU A 377 22.60 1.67 4.55
N MET A 378 21.45 2.24 4.89
CA MET A 378 21.20 3.68 4.76
C MET A 378 21.86 4.42 5.92
N VAL A 379 23.05 5.01 5.70
CA VAL A 379 23.79 5.67 6.78
C VAL A 379 23.23 7.06 7.07
N SER A 380 22.99 7.85 6.02
CA SER A 380 22.41 9.19 6.12
C SER A 380 21.90 9.69 4.78
N PHE A 381 21.03 10.68 4.79
CA PHE A 381 20.61 11.38 3.59
C PHE A 381 20.33 12.86 3.88
N ILE A 382 20.40 13.68 2.84
CA ILE A 382 20.02 15.09 2.84
C ILE A 382 18.95 15.22 1.75
N LYS A 383 17.71 15.53 2.17
CA LYS A 383 16.59 15.73 1.23
C LYS A 383 16.89 16.87 0.26
N ASP A 384 16.46 16.73 -0.99
CA ASP A 384 16.39 17.87 -1.91
C ASP A 384 15.38 18.87 -1.34
N LYS A 385 15.70 20.16 -1.43
CA LYS A 385 14.75 21.21 -1.03
C LYS A 385 13.54 21.16 -1.97
N GLU A 386 12.34 21.21 -1.39
CA GLU A 386 11.12 21.25 -2.17
C GLU A 386 10.79 22.70 -2.55
N SER A 387 9.95 22.89 -3.57
CA SER A 387 9.69 24.22 -4.12
C SER A 387 9.05 25.18 -3.11
N TRP A 388 8.39 24.71 -2.05
CA TRP A 388 7.83 25.57 -1.01
C TRP A 388 8.85 25.93 0.08
N ASP A 389 9.93 25.15 0.22
CA ASP A 389 11.01 25.41 1.18
C ASP A 389 12.07 26.38 0.63
N MET A 390 11.91 26.81 -0.63
CA MET A 390 12.81 27.73 -1.32
C MET A 390 12.21 29.14 -1.38
N ASN A 391 13.05 30.15 -1.13
CA ASN A 391 12.71 31.53 -1.48
C ASN A 391 12.83 31.78 -3.00
N THR A 392 12.34 32.93 -3.47
CA THR A 392 12.32 33.26 -4.91
C THR A 392 13.71 33.23 -5.57
N PRO A 393 14.77 33.84 -5.01
CA PRO A 393 16.13 33.71 -5.53
C PRO A 393 16.62 32.26 -5.62
N GLU A 394 16.41 31.46 -4.58
CA GLU A 394 16.80 30.05 -4.54
C GLU A 394 16.10 29.24 -5.64
N LYS A 395 14.82 29.51 -5.93
CA LYS A 395 14.09 28.87 -7.04
C LYS A 395 14.71 29.16 -8.39
N ILE A 396 15.06 30.42 -8.65
CA ILE A 396 15.67 30.85 -9.91
C ILE A 396 17.06 30.21 -10.07
N GLU A 397 17.86 30.20 -9.00
CA GLU A 397 19.17 29.55 -9.00
C GLU A 397 19.06 28.03 -9.22
N ALA A 398 18.15 27.35 -8.51
CA ALA A 398 17.90 25.92 -8.66
C ALA A 398 17.44 25.56 -10.09
N ALA A 399 16.55 26.36 -10.68
CA ALA A 399 16.14 26.22 -12.08
C ALA A 399 17.32 26.40 -13.05
N GLY A 400 18.17 27.42 -12.81
CA GLY A 400 19.39 27.65 -13.58
C GLY A 400 20.34 26.44 -13.55
N LYS A 401 20.58 25.90 -12.35
CA LYS A 401 21.43 24.71 -12.16
C LYS A 401 20.87 23.49 -12.90
N LYS A 402 19.57 23.20 -12.76
CA LYS A 402 18.92 22.08 -13.45
C LYS A 402 18.95 22.22 -14.98
N LYS A 403 18.81 23.44 -15.50
CA LYS A 403 18.99 23.71 -16.93
C LYS A 403 20.41 23.38 -17.40
N GLU A 404 21.45 23.74 -16.65
CA GLU A 404 22.83 23.41 -17.02
C GLU A 404 23.13 21.90 -16.93
N GLU A 405 22.60 21.20 -15.94
CA GLU A 405 22.64 19.74 -15.88
C GLU A 405 21.99 19.10 -17.12
N GLY A 406 20.83 19.63 -17.53
CA GLY A 406 20.15 19.24 -18.77
C GLY A 406 21.02 19.47 -20.01
N ASN A 407 21.75 20.59 -20.08
CA ASN A 407 22.65 20.91 -21.19
C ASN A 407 23.81 19.91 -21.29
N VAL A 408 24.39 19.50 -20.17
CA VAL A 408 25.45 18.48 -20.12
C VAL A 408 24.93 17.14 -20.65
N LEU A 409 23.73 16.74 -20.22
CA LEU A 409 23.09 15.50 -20.67
C LEU A 409 22.72 15.54 -22.16
N PHE A 410 22.23 16.68 -22.64
CA PHE A 410 21.92 16.89 -24.06
C PHE A 410 23.15 16.72 -24.94
N LYS A 411 24.28 17.34 -24.54
CA LYS A 411 25.57 17.19 -25.24
C LYS A 411 26.07 15.74 -25.23
N SER A 412 25.74 14.99 -24.19
CA SER A 412 26.07 13.56 -24.05
C SER A 412 25.11 12.63 -24.80
N GLY A 413 24.16 13.16 -25.58
CA GLY A 413 23.17 12.37 -26.34
C GLY A 413 22.06 11.75 -25.48
N LYS A 414 22.00 12.05 -24.18
CA LYS A 414 21.02 11.49 -23.24
C LYS A 414 19.73 12.33 -23.19
N TYR A 415 19.01 12.39 -24.31
CA TYR A 415 17.90 13.31 -24.51
C TYR A 415 16.72 13.14 -23.53
N ALA A 416 16.35 11.90 -23.20
CA ALA A 416 15.28 11.64 -22.23
C ALA A 416 15.61 12.18 -20.83
N ARG A 417 16.87 12.07 -20.41
CA ARG A 417 17.33 12.62 -19.13
C ARG A 417 17.42 14.13 -19.15
N ALA A 418 17.93 14.69 -20.24
CA ALA A 418 17.98 16.14 -20.44
C ALA A 418 16.58 16.75 -20.34
N SER A 419 15.59 16.12 -20.99
CA SER A 419 14.16 16.47 -20.91
C SER A 419 13.67 16.59 -19.47
N LYS A 420 13.86 15.54 -18.64
CA LYS A 420 13.47 15.55 -17.23
C LYS A 420 14.10 16.71 -16.44
N ARG A 421 15.38 17.04 -16.71
CA ARG A 421 16.06 18.16 -16.04
C ARG A 421 15.48 19.51 -16.41
N TYR A 422 15.14 19.73 -17.68
CA TYR A 422 14.46 20.96 -18.11
C TYR A 422 13.05 21.06 -17.52
N GLU A 423 12.31 19.95 -17.41
CA GLU A 423 10.98 19.91 -16.78
C GLU A 423 11.06 20.28 -15.30
N LYS A 424 12.02 19.70 -14.56
CA LYS A 424 12.25 20.05 -13.14
C LYS A 424 12.69 21.52 -12.99
N ALA A 425 13.50 22.04 -13.91
CA ALA A 425 13.89 23.45 -13.92
C ALA A 425 12.68 24.39 -14.06
N VAL A 426 11.78 24.12 -15.01
CA VAL A 426 10.56 24.92 -15.21
C VAL A 426 9.65 24.83 -13.98
N LYS A 427 9.51 23.65 -13.38
CA LYS A 427 8.66 23.43 -12.20
C LYS A 427 9.03 24.32 -11.00
N TYR A 428 10.32 24.60 -10.78
CA TYR A 428 10.76 25.49 -9.69
C TYR A 428 10.28 26.94 -9.85
N ILE A 429 10.04 27.37 -11.09
CA ILE A 429 9.72 28.76 -11.42
C ILE A 429 8.33 28.91 -12.06
N ASP A 430 7.50 27.86 -12.03
CA ASP A 430 6.21 27.88 -12.72
C ASP A 430 5.25 28.90 -12.09
N TYR A 431 5.15 28.85 -10.75
CA TYR A 431 4.37 29.79 -9.93
C TYR A 431 5.20 31.01 -9.56
N ASP A 432 4.98 32.13 -10.26
CA ASP A 432 5.73 33.39 -10.12
C ASP A 432 4.94 34.51 -9.42
N SER A 433 3.83 34.19 -8.73
CA SER A 433 2.97 35.17 -8.06
C SER A 433 3.69 35.98 -6.97
N SER A 434 4.70 35.38 -6.34
CA SER A 434 5.53 35.98 -5.29
C SER A 434 6.80 36.67 -5.83
N PHE A 435 7.00 36.69 -7.14
CA PHE A 435 8.23 37.19 -7.75
C PHE A 435 8.11 38.69 -8.01
N SER A 436 9.20 39.43 -7.78
CA SER A 436 9.33 40.80 -8.25
C SER A 436 9.35 40.84 -9.79
N GLU A 437 9.13 42.01 -10.39
CA GLU A 437 9.12 42.15 -11.85
C GLU A 437 10.46 41.75 -12.50
N GLU A 438 11.58 42.02 -11.84
CA GLU A 438 12.91 41.60 -12.33
C GLU A 438 13.09 40.07 -12.24
N GLU A 439 12.64 39.46 -11.14
CA GLU A 439 12.66 38.00 -10.96
C GLU A 439 11.73 37.30 -11.96
N LYS A 440 10.55 37.86 -12.24
CA LYS A 440 9.65 37.36 -13.31
C LYS A 440 10.32 37.41 -14.67
N LYS A 441 11.11 38.45 -14.96
CA LYS A 441 11.86 38.56 -16.22
C LYS A 441 12.94 37.48 -16.32
N GLN A 442 13.68 37.23 -15.23
CA GLN A 442 14.66 36.14 -15.16
C GLN A 442 14.00 34.77 -15.30
N ALA A 443 12.88 34.54 -14.61
CA ALA A 443 12.11 33.32 -14.69
C ALA A 443 11.56 33.08 -16.10
N LYS A 444 10.99 34.10 -16.76
CA LYS A 444 10.53 34.01 -18.17
C LYS A 444 11.66 33.60 -19.11
N ALA A 445 12.83 34.23 -19.00
CA ALA A 445 14.00 33.88 -19.82
C ALA A 445 14.44 32.42 -19.59
N LEU A 446 14.43 31.96 -18.33
CA LEU A 446 14.73 30.56 -17.99
C LEU A 446 13.66 29.59 -18.51
N LYS A 447 12.37 29.91 -18.40
CA LYS A 447 11.25 29.11 -18.93
C LYS A 447 11.40 28.94 -20.44
N VAL A 448 11.65 30.03 -21.17
CA VAL A 448 11.88 30.00 -22.62
C VAL A 448 13.07 29.10 -22.96
N ALA A 449 14.21 29.28 -22.30
CA ALA A 449 15.40 28.46 -22.56
C ALA A 449 15.18 26.97 -22.28
N CYS A 450 14.54 26.64 -21.15
CA CYS A 450 14.26 25.25 -20.76
C CYS A 450 13.25 24.59 -21.71
N ASN A 451 12.15 25.26 -22.04
CA ASN A 451 11.14 24.72 -22.95
C ASN A 451 11.70 24.54 -24.36
N LEU A 452 12.49 25.49 -24.87
CA LEU A 452 13.19 25.34 -26.15
C LEU A 452 14.12 24.13 -26.14
N ASN A 453 14.99 24.01 -25.13
CA ASN A 453 15.93 22.91 -25.04
C ASN A 453 15.21 21.56 -24.87
N ASN A 454 14.12 21.53 -24.10
CA ASN A 454 13.28 20.35 -23.96
C ASN A 454 12.59 19.99 -25.28
N ALA A 455 12.06 20.94 -26.03
CA ALA A 455 11.50 20.69 -27.36
C ALA A 455 12.54 20.06 -28.30
N ALA A 456 13.81 20.49 -28.23
CA ALA A 456 14.89 19.85 -28.97
C ALA A 456 15.12 18.40 -28.51
N CYS A 457 15.03 18.10 -27.21
CA CYS A 457 15.06 16.72 -26.71
C CYS A 457 13.90 15.90 -27.29
N LYS A 458 12.67 16.39 -27.22
CA LYS A 458 11.47 15.69 -27.70
C LYS A 458 11.54 15.41 -29.20
N LEU A 459 12.04 16.35 -30.02
CA LEU A 459 12.31 16.12 -31.44
C LEU A 459 13.31 14.98 -31.66
N LYS A 460 14.40 14.92 -30.88
CA LYS A 460 15.39 13.82 -30.96
C LYS A 460 14.80 12.47 -30.52
N LEU A 461 13.86 12.48 -29.58
CA LEU A 461 13.13 11.31 -29.11
C LEU A 461 11.95 10.93 -30.00
N LYS A 462 11.66 11.71 -31.05
CA LYS A 462 10.49 11.56 -31.95
C LYS A 462 9.14 11.72 -31.24
N ASP A 463 9.13 12.39 -30.10
CA ASP A 463 7.90 12.80 -29.42
C ASP A 463 7.47 14.16 -29.96
N TYR A 464 6.92 14.14 -31.17
CA TYR A 464 6.60 15.35 -31.91
C TYR A 464 5.47 16.14 -31.25
N LYS A 465 4.51 15.46 -30.61
CA LYS A 465 3.40 16.12 -29.92
C LYS A 465 3.90 16.95 -28.74
N GLN A 466 4.75 16.39 -27.87
CA GLN A 466 5.30 17.18 -26.77
C GLN A 466 6.23 18.29 -27.25
N ALA A 467 6.98 18.08 -28.35
CA ALA A 467 7.80 19.13 -28.94
C ALA A 467 6.96 20.34 -29.39
N GLU A 468 5.79 20.08 -29.98
CA GLU A 468 4.82 21.09 -30.41
C GLU A 468 4.28 21.89 -29.22
N GLU A 469 3.76 21.21 -28.20
CA GLU A 469 3.22 21.83 -26.99
C GLU A 469 4.26 22.73 -26.29
N LEU A 470 5.52 22.26 -26.18
CA LEU A 470 6.60 23.03 -25.57
C LEU A 470 6.96 24.28 -26.38
N CYS A 471 6.96 24.19 -27.71
CA CYS A 471 7.22 25.35 -28.56
C CYS A 471 6.06 26.35 -28.52
N THR A 472 4.82 25.87 -28.45
CA THR A 472 3.63 26.73 -28.27
C THR A 472 3.71 27.53 -26.97
N LYS A 473 4.08 26.89 -25.85
CA LYS A 473 4.34 27.59 -24.57
C LYS A 473 5.42 28.67 -24.69
N VAL A 474 6.45 28.45 -25.49
CA VAL A 474 7.49 29.49 -25.74
C VAL A 474 6.90 30.66 -26.53
N LEU A 475 6.07 30.39 -27.54
CA LEU A 475 5.48 31.41 -28.40
C LEU A 475 4.38 32.23 -27.71
N GLU A 476 3.75 31.69 -26.67
CA GLU A 476 2.86 32.45 -25.77
C GLU A 476 3.63 33.52 -24.97
N ILE A 477 4.91 33.28 -24.66
CA ILE A 477 5.78 34.23 -23.96
C ILE A 477 6.48 35.15 -24.97
N GLU A 478 7.04 34.59 -26.04
CA GLU A 478 7.81 35.25 -27.09
C GLU A 478 7.29 34.87 -28.48
N SER A 479 6.26 35.57 -28.94
CA SER A 479 5.55 35.24 -30.20
C SER A 479 6.39 35.32 -31.49
N SER A 480 7.55 35.97 -31.41
CA SER A 480 8.55 36.12 -32.47
C SER A 480 9.78 35.22 -32.31
N ASN A 481 9.76 34.23 -31.41
CA ASN A 481 10.91 33.34 -31.19
C ASN A 481 11.13 32.41 -32.39
N VAL A 482 12.12 32.74 -33.21
CA VAL A 482 12.47 32.00 -34.45
C VAL A 482 12.78 30.52 -34.18
N LYS A 483 13.45 30.19 -33.06
CA LYS A 483 13.79 28.80 -32.72
C LYS A 483 12.55 27.98 -32.37
N ALA A 484 11.58 28.58 -31.69
CA ALA A 484 10.32 27.92 -31.35
C ALA A 484 9.48 27.67 -32.62
N LEU A 485 9.33 28.68 -33.49
CA LEU A 485 8.63 28.53 -34.77
C LEU A 485 9.27 27.43 -35.63
N TYR A 486 10.60 27.44 -35.74
CA TYR A 486 11.34 26.44 -36.50
C TYR A 486 11.14 25.01 -35.96
N ARG A 487 11.28 24.82 -34.64
CA ARG A 487 11.12 23.49 -34.00
C ARG A 487 9.68 23.00 -34.02
N ARG A 488 8.71 23.90 -33.87
CA ARG A 488 7.28 23.56 -33.95
C ARG A 488 6.88 23.16 -35.38
N ALA A 489 7.40 23.85 -36.38
CA ALA A 489 7.24 23.44 -37.77
C ALA A 489 7.82 22.03 -38.03
N GLN A 490 9.00 21.71 -37.49
CA GLN A 490 9.56 20.36 -37.58
C GLN A 490 8.63 19.31 -36.95
N ALA A 491 8.04 19.61 -35.80
CA ALA A 491 7.05 18.73 -35.18
C ALA A 491 5.80 18.55 -36.07
N TYR A 492 5.19 19.63 -36.56
CA TYR A 492 4.03 19.57 -37.46
C TYR A 492 4.32 18.79 -38.75
N ILE A 493 5.51 18.95 -39.34
CA ILE A 493 5.96 18.18 -40.51
C ILE A 493 5.95 16.66 -40.26
N HIS A 494 6.23 16.23 -39.03
CA HIS A 494 6.21 14.82 -38.64
C HIS A 494 4.82 14.34 -38.21
N LEU A 495 3.98 15.23 -37.66
CA LEU A 495 2.57 14.98 -37.35
C LEU A 495 1.65 15.03 -38.58
N ALA A 496 2.19 15.44 -39.73
CA ALA A 496 1.48 15.67 -41.00
C ALA A 496 0.51 16.87 -41.01
N ASP A 497 0.68 17.80 -40.07
CA ASP A 497 -0.05 19.09 -40.03
C ASP A 497 0.64 20.13 -40.93
N LEU A 498 0.66 19.87 -42.23
CA LEU A 498 1.51 20.61 -43.18
C LEU A 498 1.16 22.10 -43.29
N ASP A 499 -0.12 22.46 -43.16
CA ASP A 499 -0.55 23.87 -43.23
C ASP A 499 -0.02 24.69 -42.05
N LEU A 500 -0.06 24.11 -40.84
CA LEU A 500 0.49 24.74 -39.63
C LEU A 500 2.02 24.84 -39.71
N ALA A 501 2.68 23.82 -40.27
CA ALA A 501 4.10 23.88 -40.55
C ALA A 501 4.46 25.01 -41.54
N GLU A 502 3.67 25.20 -42.60
CA GLU A 502 3.91 26.26 -43.59
C GLU A 502 3.74 27.65 -42.96
N PHE A 503 2.73 27.80 -42.11
CA PHE A 503 2.52 29.03 -41.35
C PHE A 503 3.74 29.38 -40.48
N ASP A 504 4.21 28.44 -39.66
CA ASP A 504 5.34 28.68 -38.76
C ASP A 504 6.65 28.95 -39.51
N VAL A 505 6.92 28.22 -40.60
CA VAL A 505 8.13 28.43 -41.43
C VAL A 505 8.12 29.80 -42.09
N LYS A 506 6.98 30.23 -42.65
CA LYS A 506 6.86 31.56 -43.25
C LYS A 506 7.05 32.65 -42.22
N LYS A 507 6.38 32.54 -41.07
CA LYS A 507 6.54 33.50 -39.97
C LYS A 507 7.99 33.57 -39.49
N ALA A 508 8.69 32.44 -39.44
CA ALA A 508 10.10 32.42 -39.07
C ALA A 508 11.00 33.10 -40.13
N LEU A 509 10.72 32.91 -41.42
CA LEU A 509 11.42 33.58 -42.53
C LEU A 509 11.09 35.08 -42.65
N GLU A 510 9.91 35.51 -42.21
CA GLU A 510 9.57 36.94 -42.12
C GLU A 510 10.44 37.66 -41.08
N ILE A 511 10.80 36.96 -39.99
CA ILE A 511 11.61 37.50 -38.90
C ILE A 511 13.11 37.38 -39.21
N ASP A 512 13.54 36.24 -39.76
CA ASP A 512 14.94 35.98 -40.14
C ASP A 512 15.04 35.45 -41.58
N PRO A 513 14.98 36.35 -42.59
CA PRO A 513 14.93 35.98 -44.00
C PRO A 513 16.19 35.27 -44.51
N ASP A 514 17.32 35.38 -43.82
CA ASP A 514 18.60 34.81 -44.26
C ASP A 514 18.93 33.48 -43.59
N ASN A 515 18.04 32.98 -42.74
CA ASN A 515 18.22 31.72 -42.04
C ASN A 515 18.27 30.51 -43.00
N ARG A 516 19.47 29.95 -43.17
CA ARG A 516 19.70 28.82 -44.09
C ARG A 516 18.95 27.54 -43.65
N GLU A 517 18.84 27.29 -42.35
CA GLU A 517 18.18 26.08 -41.83
C GLU A 517 16.67 26.12 -42.11
N ILE A 518 16.04 27.27 -41.91
CA ILE A 518 14.61 27.45 -42.17
C ILE A 518 14.31 27.37 -43.68
N LYS A 519 15.18 27.96 -44.53
CA LYS A 519 15.05 27.82 -46.00
C LYS A 519 15.12 26.36 -46.45
N MET A 520 16.02 25.57 -45.86
CA MET A 520 16.12 24.13 -46.16
C MET A 520 14.86 23.38 -45.71
N GLU A 521 14.37 23.65 -44.49
CA GLU A 521 13.16 23.04 -43.96
C GLU A 521 11.92 23.41 -44.79
N TYR A 522 11.82 24.65 -45.27
CA TYR A 522 10.75 25.07 -46.17
C TYR A 522 10.74 24.28 -47.48
N LYS A 523 11.93 23.97 -48.02
CA LYS A 523 12.05 23.12 -49.20
C LYS A 523 11.56 21.69 -48.92
N VAL A 524 11.96 21.11 -47.79
CA VAL A 524 11.51 19.79 -47.34
C VAL A 524 9.99 19.76 -47.17
N LEU A 525 9.41 20.79 -46.56
CA LEU A 525 7.97 20.94 -46.40
C LEU A 525 7.24 20.98 -47.75
N LYS A 526 7.74 21.76 -48.72
CA LYS A 526 7.14 21.84 -50.06
C LYS A 526 7.19 20.51 -50.81
N GLU A 527 8.27 19.74 -50.65
CA GLU A 527 8.36 18.39 -51.21
C GLU A 527 7.34 17.45 -50.58
N LYS A 528 7.19 17.48 -49.25
CA LYS A 528 6.18 16.71 -48.51
C LYS A 528 4.75 17.08 -48.90
N MET A 529 4.42 18.36 -49.02
CA MET A 529 3.11 18.82 -49.48
C MET A 529 2.79 18.30 -50.88
N LYS A 530 3.76 18.34 -51.81
CA LYS A 530 3.58 17.81 -53.15
C LYS A 530 3.33 16.29 -53.13
N GLU A 531 4.02 15.55 -52.28
CA GLU A 531 3.81 14.13 -52.11
C GLU A 531 2.42 13.82 -51.52
N TYR A 532 2.03 14.56 -50.49
CA TYR A 532 0.73 14.44 -49.84
C TYR A 532 -0.42 14.70 -50.83
N ASN A 533 -0.40 15.82 -51.55
CA ASN A 533 -1.40 16.16 -52.56
C ASN A 533 -1.46 15.11 -53.68
N LYS A 534 -0.32 14.54 -54.09
CA LYS A 534 -0.29 13.46 -55.08
C LYS A 534 -0.93 12.17 -54.57
N LYS A 535 -0.74 11.83 -53.29
CA LYS A 535 -1.38 10.67 -52.65
C LYS A 535 -2.88 10.90 -52.49
N GLU A 536 -3.28 12.08 -52.06
CA GLU A 536 -4.68 12.47 -51.88
C GLU A 536 -5.44 12.47 -53.21
N ALA A 537 -4.88 13.06 -54.26
CA ALA A 537 -5.46 13.02 -55.61
C ALA A 537 -5.63 11.59 -56.14
N LYS A 538 -4.65 10.71 -55.88
CA LYS A 538 -4.76 9.27 -56.22
C LYS A 538 -5.84 8.56 -55.40
N PHE A 539 -5.92 8.85 -54.11
CA PHE A 539 -6.90 8.25 -53.21
C PHE A 539 -8.33 8.63 -53.63
N TYR A 540 -8.61 9.92 -53.81
CA TYR A 540 -9.92 10.38 -54.29
C TYR A 540 -10.21 9.85 -55.70
N GLY A 541 -9.24 9.88 -56.62
CA GLY A 541 -9.41 9.31 -57.96
C GLY A 541 -9.84 7.84 -57.94
N ASN A 542 -9.23 7.03 -57.07
CA ASN A 542 -9.60 5.62 -56.88
C ASN A 542 -10.98 5.47 -56.21
N MET A 543 -11.33 6.34 -55.26
CA MET A 543 -12.62 6.33 -54.56
C MET A 543 -13.77 6.68 -55.52
N PHE A 544 -13.61 7.72 -56.34
CA PHE A 544 -14.57 8.10 -57.40
C PHE A 544 -14.75 6.99 -58.43
N ALA A 545 -13.67 6.35 -58.87
CA ALA A 545 -13.73 5.23 -59.81
C ALA A 545 -14.48 4.00 -59.23
N LYS A 546 -14.41 3.80 -57.92
CA LYS A 546 -15.11 2.71 -57.21
C LYS A 546 -16.60 3.03 -57.03
N MET A 547 -16.94 4.27 -56.67
CA MET A 547 -18.34 4.72 -56.54
C MET A 547 -19.11 4.66 -57.87
N ASN A 548 -18.46 5.03 -58.98
CA ASN A 548 -19.06 4.91 -60.32
C ASN A 548 -19.30 3.46 -60.76
N LYS A 549 -18.61 2.47 -60.17
CA LYS A 549 -18.85 1.04 -60.43
C LYS A 549 -19.99 0.45 -59.59
N THR A 550 -20.41 1.12 -58.52
CA THR A 550 -21.45 0.65 -57.59
C THR A 550 -22.81 1.35 -57.74
N ALA A 551 -22.94 2.29 -58.69
CA ALA A 551 -24.23 2.90 -59.02
C ALA A 551 -25.18 1.83 -59.64
N PRO A 552 -26.44 1.70 -59.17
CA PRO A 552 -27.38 0.74 -59.75
C PRO A 552 -27.67 1.14 -61.20
N LYS A 553 -27.46 0.20 -62.14
CA LYS A 553 -27.90 0.38 -63.54
C LYS A 553 -29.43 0.51 -63.57
N GLU A 554 -29.93 1.57 -64.19
CA GLU A 554 -31.35 1.73 -64.51
C GLU A 554 -31.88 0.48 -65.24
N PRO A 555 -33.12 0.02 -64.95
CA PRO A 555 -33.68 -1.15 -65.61
C PRO A 555 -33.94 -0.83 -67.09
N ALA A 556 -33.29 -1.59 -67.98
CA ALA A 556 -33.49 -1.47 -69.42
C ALA A 556 -34.91 -1.89 -69.83
N PRO A 557 -35.54 -1.22 -70.82
CA PRO A 557 -36.90 -1.51 -71.23
C PRO A 557 -36.99 -2.88 -71.92
N MET A 558 -37.95 -3.70 -71.49
CA MET A 558 -38.28 -4.99 -72.13
C MET A 558 -38.79 -4.76 -73.55
N THR A 559 -37.99 -5.13 -74.55
CA THR A 559 -38.45 -5.36 -75.92
C THR A 559 -39.06 -6.76 -75.99
N ILE A 560 -40.37 -6.82 -76.21
CA ILE A 560 -41.10 -8.06 -76.53
C ILE A 560 -40.77 -8.41 -77.99
N ASP A 561 -40.07 -9.51 -78.18
CA ASP A 561 -39.77 -10.06 -79.50
C ASP A 561 -41.00 -10.74 -80.07
N SER A 562 -41.25 -10.50 -81.36
CA SER A 562 -42.38 -11.07 -82.10
C SER A 562 -41.83 -12.01 -83.15
N LYS A 563 -41.81 -13.32 -82.84
CA LYS A 563 -41.88 -14.39 -83.84
C LYS A 563 -42.19 -15.75 -83.21
N ALA A 564 -43.24 -16.36 -83.79
CA ALA A 564 -43.77 -17.72 -83.66
C ALA A 564 -44.58 -18.05 -82.40
#